data_AF-A0A8X7U6M8-F1
#
_entry.id   AF-A0A8X7U6M8-F1
#
_cell.length_a   1.000
_cell.length_b   1.000
_cell.length_c   1.000
_cell.angle_alpha   90.00
_cell.angle_beta   90.00
_cell.angle_gamma   90.00
#
_symmetry.space_group_name_H-M   'P 1'
#
loop_
_entity.id
_entity.type
_entity.pdbx_description
1 polymer ?
#
loop_
_entity_poly.entity_id
_entity_poly.type
_entity_poly.pdbx_seq_one_letter_code
_entity_poly.pdbx_strand_id
1 'polypeptide(L)'
;MDKLKISEWGEKLKTGGAQMSRIVSDKVKDILQAPTLESKMVDEATLETLEDPNWGMNMRICAQINNNEFNATEIVRAIKRKISGKIPASQRLSLELLEGH
;
A
#
# COMPACT_ATOMS: atom_id res chain seq x y z
N MET A 1 -3.56 23.61 -43.01
CA MET A 1 -3.73 22.92 -41.72
C MET A 1 -4.58 21.67 -41.93
N ASP A 2 -3.93 20.51 -41.91
CA ASP A 2 -4.51 19.23 -42.28
C ASP A 2 -5.47 18.71 -41.19
N LYS A 3 -6.77 18.71 -41.48
CA LYS A 3 -7.82 18.22 -40.57
C LYS A 3 -7.60 16.76 -40.13
N LEU A 4 -6.91 15.98 -40.97
CA LEU A 4 -6.54 14.58 -40.72
C LEU A 4 -5.54 14.40 -39.56
N LYS A 5 -4.62 15.35 -39.34
CA LYS A 5 -3.66 15.29 -38.21
C LYS A 5 -4.33 15.58 -36.87
N ILE A 6 -5.38 16.39 -36.86
CA ILE A 6 -6.12 16.78 -35.66
C ILE A 6 -7.03 15.63 -35.20
N SER A 7 -7.64 14.89 -36.14
CA SER A 7 -8.43 13.70 -35.82
C SER A 7 -7.58 12.58 -35.23
N GLU A 8 -6.41 12.29 -35.80
CA GLU A 8 -5.51 11.23 -35.33
C GLU A 8 -4.96 11.54 -33.92
N TRP A 9 -4.63 12.80 -33.66
CA TRP A 9 -4.22 13.25 -32.31
C TRP A 9 -5.38 13.20 -31.31
N GLY A 10 -6.58 13.55 -31.73
CA GLY A 10 -7.80 13.45 -30.93
C GLY A 10 -8.17 12.00 -30.56
N GLU A 11 -7.97 11.05 -31.47
CA GLU A 11 -8.16 9.63 -31.19
C GLU A 11 -7.12 9.08 -30.22
N LYS A 12 -5.84 9.45 -30.38
CA LYS A 12 -4.78 9.11 -29.42
C LYS A 12 -5.03 9.67 -28.01
N LEU A 13 -5.54 10.89 -27.91
CA LEU A 13 -5.88 11.53 -26.62
C LEU A 13 -7.05 10.84 -25.92
N LYS A 14 -8.07 10.38 -26.65
CA LYS A 14 -9.21 9.63 -26.07
C LYS A 14 -8.73 8.32 -25.41
N THR A 15 -7.79 7.64 -26.05
CA THR A 15 -7.21 6.39 -25.51
C THR A 15 -6.30 6.66 -24.31
N GLY A 16 -5.53 7.76 -24.31
CA GLY A 16 -4.68 8.16 -23.17
C GLY A 16 -5.48 8.66 -21.95
N GLY A 17 -6.57 9.41 -22.17
CA GLY A 17 -7.38 9.98 -21.09
C GLY A 17 -8.12 8.93 -20.25
N ALA A 18 -8.58 7.83 -20.87
CA ALA A 18 -9.25 6.74 -20.17
C ALA A 18 -8.31 5.96 -19.22
N GLN A 19 -7.04 5.79 -19.60
CA GLN A 19 -6.04 5.15 -18.72
C GLN A 19 -5.63 6.04 -17.56
N MET A 20 -5.41 7.35 -17.81
CA MET A 20 -5.05 8.29 -16.74
C MET A 20 -6.19 8.44 -15.71
N SER A 21 -7.44 8.48 -16.17
CA SER A 21 -8.62 8.58 -15.30
C SER A 21 -8.75 7.42 -14.31
N ARG A 22 -8.49 6.18 -14.76
CA ARG A 22 -8.48 5.00 -13.86
C ARG A 22 -7.37 5.09 -12.82
N ILE A 23 -6.15 5.44 -13.24
CA ILE A 23 -4.98 5.53 -12.34
C ILE A 23 -5.19 6.61 -11.25
N VAL A 24 -5.78 7.75 -11.61
CA VAL A 24 -6.09 8.82 -10.64
C VAL A 24 -7.22 8.38 -9.71
N SER A 25 -8.27 7.72 -10.22
CA SER A 25 -9.38 7.24 -9.40
C SER A 25 -8.95 6.21 -8.36
N ASP A 26 -8.09 5.26 -8.75
CA ASP A 26 -7.61 4.20 -7.86
C ASP A 26 -6.68 4.78 -6.77
N LYS A 27 -5.80 5.72 -7.13
CA LYS A 27 -4.95 6.44 -6.16
C LYS A 27 -5.74 7.27 -5.17
N VAL A 28 -6.79 7.98 -5.61
CA VAL A 28 -7.60 8.84 -4.74
C VAL A 28 -8.43 8.01 -3.76
N LYS A 29 -8.94 6.84 -4.19
CA LYS A 29 -9.63 5.90 -3.29
C LYS A 29 -8.73 5.37 -2.18
N ASP A 30 -7.48 5.01 -2.50
CA ASP A 30 -6.47 4.58 -1.53
C ASP A 30 -6.13 5.69 -0.50
N ILE A 31 -6.18 6.97 -0.90
CA ILE A 31 -5.86 8.12 -0.03
C ILE A 31 -7.01 8.47 0.92
N LEU A 32 -8.26 8.25 0.52
CA LEU A 32 -9.45 8.62 1.31
C LEU A 32 -10.00 7.47 2.18
N GLN A 33 -9.42 6.27 2.09
CA GLN A 33 -9.86 5.14 2.88
C GLN A 33 -9.42 5.31 4.35
N ALA A 34 -10.39 5.23 5.27
CA ALA A 34 -10.09 5.20 6.70
C ALA A 34 -9.10 4.07 7.03
N PRO A 35 -8.12 4.28 7.92
CA PRO A 35 -7.11 3.28 8.21
C PRO A 35 -7.78 1.98 8.71
N THR A 36 -7.54 0.90 7.97
CA THR A 36 -8.06 -0.43 8.25
C THR A 36 -7.46 -0.97 9.56
N LEU A 37 -8.10 -1.98 10.15
CA LEU A 37 -7.57 -2.63 11.35
C LEU A 37 -6.19 -3.27 11.06
N GLU A 38 -6.03 -3.87 9.88
CA GLU A 38 -4.77 -4.40 9.38
C GLU A 38 -3.68 -3.33 9.33
N SER A 39 -3.99 -2.14 8.80
CA SER A 39 -3.03 -1.06 8.72
C SER A 39 -2.62 -0.57 10.11
N LYS A 40 -3.56 -0.46 11.05
CA LYS A 40 -3.27 -0.03 12.43
C LYS A 40 -2.37 -1.03 13.16
N MET A 41 -2.64 -2.33 13.01
CA MET A 41 -1.82 -3.38 13.61
C MET A 41 -0.39 -3.36 13.06
N VAL A 42 -0.22 -3.12 11.76
CA VAL A 42 1.10 -2.91 11.16
C VAL A 42 1.74 -1.62 11.70
N ASP A 43 0.98 -0.53 11.80
CA ASP A 43 1.48 0.74 12.35
C ASP A 43 2.02 0.58 13.79
N GLU A 44 1.34 -0.18 14.64
CA GLU A 44 1.75 -0.51 16.00
C GLU A 44 2.95 -1.46 16.06
N ALA A 45 2.96 -2.50 15.23
CA ALA A 45 4.06 -3.47 15.17
C ALA A 45 5.37 -2.84 14.67
N THR A 46 5.29 -1.78 13.86
CA THR A 46 6.45 -1.12 13.24
C THR A 46 6.62 0.33 13.72
N LEU A 47 6.19 0.63 14.94
CA LEU A 47 6.26 1.96 15.52
C LEU A 47 7.72 2.38 15.69
N GLU A 48 8.07 3.60 15.26
CA GLU A 48 9.46 4.07 15.20
C GLU A 48 10.15 4.22 16.56
N THR A 49 9.37 4.27 17.65
CA THR A 49 9.87 4.33 19.02
C THR A 49 10.24 2.96 19.59
N LEU A 50 9.98 1.87 18.86
CA LEU A 50 10.39 0.53 19.26
C LEU A 50 11.86 0.31 18.94
N GLU A 51 12.63 -0.08 19.95
CA GLU A 51 14.04 -0.43 19.78
C GLU A 51 14.22 -1.78 19.08
N ASP A 52 13.34 -2.73 19.37
CA ASP A 52 13.37 -4.12 18.88
C ASP A 52 12.00 -4.55 18.30
N PRO A 53 11.97 -5.59 17.44
CA PRO A 53 10.72 -6.16 16.94
C PRO A 53 9.79 -6.63 18.06
N ASN A 54 8.51 -6.25 17.96
CA ASN A 54 7.49 -6.78 18.85
C ASN A 54 7.03 -8.16 18.34
N TRP A 55 7.78 -9.20 18.65
CA TRP A 55 7.47 -10.58 18.20
C TRP A 55 6.07 -11.04 18.61
N GLY A 56 5.57 -10.61 19.79
CA GLY A 56 4.20 -10.91 20.21
C GLY A 56 3.15 -10.35 19.26
N MET A 57 3.33 -9.10 18.82
CA MET A 57 2.44 -8.48 17.82
C MET A 57 2.62 -9.10 16.44
N ASN A 58 3.86 -9.37 16.02
CA ASN A 58 4.13 -9.99 14.71
C ASN A 58 3.47 -11.36 14.61
N MET A 59 3.64 -12.21 15.63
CA MET A 59 3.00 -13.53 15.69
C MET A 59 1.48 -13.43 15.74
N ARG A 60 0.92 -12.43 16.43
CA ARG A 60 -0.52 -12.17 16.41
C ARG A 60 -1.00 -11.81 15.01
N ILE A 61 -0.30 -10.95 14.27
CA ILE A 61 -0.64 -10.61 12.89
C ILE A 61 -0.58 -11.86 12.00
N CYS A 62 0.48 -12.67 12.09
CA CYS A 62 0.58 -13.94 11.38
C CYS A 62 -0.58 -14.89 11.70
N ALA A 63 -0.93 -15.03 12.98
CA ALA A 63 -2.06 -15.86 13.40
C ALA A 63 -3.41 -15.37 12.82
N GLN A 64 -3.67 -14.05 12.85
CA GLN A 64 -4.88 -13.47 12.24
C GLN A 64 -4.94 -13.72 10.73
N ILE A 65 -3.81 -13.63 10.03
CA ILE A 65 -3.74 -13.95 8.59
C ILE A 65 -4.00 -15.45 8.36
N ASN A 66 -3.35 -16.32 9.14
CA ASN A 66 -3.48 -17.78 9.02
C ASN A 66 -4.91 -18.26 9.31
N ASN A 67 -5.63 -17.57 10.20
CA ASN A 67 -7.04 -17.84 10.51
C ASN A 67 -8.01 -17.17 9.52
N ASN A 68 -7.50 -16.52 8.46
CA ASN A 68 -8.29 -15.75 7.49
C ASN A 68 -9.10 -14.59 8.11
N GLU A 69 -8.72 -14.12 9.31
CA GLU A 69 -9.35 -12.99 10.00
C GLU A 69 -8.88 -11.65 9.42
N PHE A 70 -7.61 -11.59 8.99
CA PHE A 70 -7.03 -10.41 8.32
C PHE A 70 -6.85 -10.64 6.82
N ASN A 71 -7.09 -9.58 6.04
CA ASN A 71 -6.76 -9.61 4.62
C ASN A 71 -5.25 -9.46 4.44
N ALA A 72 -4.59 -10.55 4.04
CA ALA A 72 -3.15 -10.58 3.77
C ALA A 72 -2.70 -9.50 2.76
N THR A 73 -3.54 -9.17 1.77
CA THR A 73 -3.23 -8.13 0.78
C THR A 73 -3.17 -6.74 1.43
N GLU A 74 -4.07 -6.45 2.37
CA GLU A 74 -4.05 -5.18 3.11
C GLU A 74 -2.86 -5.08 4.06
N ILE A 75 -2.48 -6.18 4.71
CA ILE A 75 -1.25 -6.24 5.53
C ILE A 75 -0.02 -5.95 4.66
N VAL A 76 0.15 -6.64 3.53
CA VAL A 76 1.28 -6.41 2.63
C VAL A 76 1.27 -4.98 2.08
N ARG A 77 0.10 -4.42 1.77
CA ARG A 77 -0.01 -3.02 1.33
C ARG A 77 0.42 -2.05 2.43
N ALA A 78 0.03 -2.29 3.69
CA ALA A 78 0.45 -1.49 4.83
C ALA A 78 1.97 -1.58 5.08
N ILE A 79 2.54 -2.79 5.08
CA ILE A 79 3.98 -3.02 5.19
C ILE A 79 4.73 -2.29 4.07
N LYS A 80 4.26 -2.41 2.82
CA LYS A 80 4.85 -1.69 1.68
C LYS A 80 4.84 -0.18 1.89
N ARG A 81 3.77 0.40 2.45
CA ARG A 81 3.71 1.84 2.76
C ARG A 81 4.78 2.24 3.78
N LYS A 82 5.00 1.43 4.81
CA LYS A 82 6.07 1.66 5.80
C LYS A 82 7.46 1.58 5.20
N ILE A 83 7.73 0.55 4.40
CA ILE A 83 9.01 0.38 3.69
C ILE A 83 9.28 1.56 2.74
N SER A 84 8.25 2.05 2.04
CA SER A 84 8.35 3.21 1.14
C SER A 84 8.49 4.55 1.87
N GLY A 85 8.36 4.56 3.20
CA GLY A 85 8.53 5.75 4.04
C GLY A 85 10.00 6.20 4.13
N LYS A 86 10.27 7.12 5.08
CA LYS A 86 11.61 7.68 5.28
C LYS A 86 12.22 7.38 6.65
N ILE A 87 11.50 6.63 7.49
CA ILE A 87 11.88 6.40 8.89
C ILE A 87 12.60 5.05 8.97
N PRO A 88 13.94 5.04 9.18
CA PRO A 88 14.72 3.80 9.08
C PRO A 88 14.31 2.74 10.10
N ALA A 89 13.97 3.16 11.33
CA ALA A 89 13.49 2.24 12.37
C ALA A 89 12.20 1.53 11.93
N SER A 90 11.22 2.29 11.44
CA SER A 90 9.96 1.72 10.94
C SER A 90 10.17 0.83 9.72
N GLN A 91 11.06 1.20 8.80
CA GLN A 91 11.42 0.36 7.64
C GLN A 91 12.04 -0.97 8.08
N ARG A 92 13.01 -0.94 9.00
CA ARG A 92 13.65 -2.13 9.56
C ARG A 92 12.62 -3.04 10.21
N LEU A 93 11.83 -2.51 11.15
CA LEU A 93 10.78 -3.29 11.84
C LEU A 93 9.74 -3.87 10.87
N SER A 94 9.45 -3.17 9.77
CA SER A 94 8.55 -3.67 8.71
C SER A 94 9.15 -4.84 7.93
N LEU A 95 10.47 -4.84 7.71
CA LEU A 95 11.17 -5.96 7.08
C LEU A 95 11.19 -7.17 8.01
N GLU A 96 11.42 -6.96 9.31
CA GLU A 96 11.37 -8.02 10.34
C GLU A 96 9.97 -8.67 10.43
N LEU A 97 8.90 -7.87 10.34
CA LEU A 97 7.53 -8.40 10.26
C LEU A 97 7.29 -9.20 8.97
N LEU A 98 7.95 -8.84 7.86
CA LEU A 98 7.79 -9.49 6.56
C LEU A 98 8.61 -10.77 6.42
N GLU A 99 9.79 -10.86 7.04
CA GLU A 99 10.68 -12.02 6.95
C GLU A 99 9.95 -13.32 7.29
N GLY A 100 8.99 -13.25 8.22
CA GLY A 100 8.16 -14.37 8.62
C GLY A 100 8.96 -15.39 9.41
N HIS A 101 8.34 -15.94 10.46
CA HIS A 101 8.94 -16.99 11.28
C HIS A 101 8.12 -18.28 11.19
#